data_AF-A0A0V1JLC7-F1
#
_entry.id   AF-A0A0V1JLC7-F1
#
_cell.length_a   1.000
_cell.length_b   1.000
_cell.length_c   1.000
_cell.angle_alpha   90.00
_cell.angle_beta   90.00
_cell.angle_gamma   90.00
#
_symmetry.space_group_name_H-M   'P 1'
#
loop_
_entity.id
_entity.type
_entity.pdbx_description
1 polymer ?
#
loop_
_entity_poly.entity_id
_entity_poly.type
_entity_poly.pdbx_seq_one_letter_code
_entity_poly.pdbx_strand_id
1 'polypeptide(L)'
;MARESARPPKPVSISVRKTSQRHYCLSMRSWTSAWKWSDAGEPSVLRNTVEEYPPANVARDAYEDELKKWIKDGWLVPYDEGEHGPPKELLPLMALIQRNTKKIRPVMDFRELNAYIESQPPTQTCVAKSCESAQTGRRRGADRLKKAYLQIRIDISLWPYQTVIFKGKRYCLTRLGFGLNVAPLVMKAVLNCVLSRNPDVRKGTSAYIDNILVNKSVVAVDRVKRHLAHYGLTCKTHERAADGARLLGLKVSGERGKLMWRRDNDLGEVPDVLTRRSVFSYCRKLVSHFPVCGWLRIAATYIKRKANDATTSWDEVIDGDELRGLIQETALAVKKRDPARGR
;
A
#
# COMPACT_ATOMS: atom_id res chain seq x y z
N MET A 1 53.33 1.36 -13.06
CA MET A 1 51.94 0.86 -13.02
C MET A 1 51.41 0.95 -11.61
N ALA A 2 50.79 2.08 -11.24
CA ALA A 2 50.14 2.23 -9.94
C ALA A 2 48.67 1.82 -10.08
N ARG A 3 48.23 0.86 -9.26
CA ARG A 3 46.84 0.42 -9.20
C ARG A 3 46.00 1.56 -8.61
N GLU A 4 45.14 2.15 -9.43
CA GLU A 4 44.08 3.05 -8.98
C GLU A 4 43.16 2.26 -8.04
N SER A 5 43.21 2.58 -6.74
CA SER A 5 42.26 2.04 -5.79
C SER A 5 40.88 2.63 -6.10
N ALA A 6 39.95 1.79 -6.49
CA ALA A 6 38.57 2.16 -6.70
C ALA A 6 38.02 2.74 -5.39
N ARG A 7 37.76 4.06 -5.36
CA ARG A 7 37.08 4.70 -4.23
C ARG A 7 35.76 3.97 -3.99
N PRO A 8 35.40 3.65 -2.72
CA PRO A 8 34.10 3.06 -2.42
C PRO A 8 32.98 3.98 -2.92
N PRO A 9 31.86 3.43 -3.44
CA PRO A 9 30.74 4.27 -3.87
C PRO A 9 30.24 5.10 -2.69
N LYS A 10 30.13 6.42 -2.90
CA LYS A 10 29.61 7.34 -1.87
C LYS A 10 28.23 6.85 -1.37
N PRO A 11 27.94 6.92 -0.06
CA PRO A 11 26.62 6.60 0.47
C PRO A 11 25.56 7.44 -0.25
N VAL A 12 24.53 6.76 -0.74
CA VAL A 12 23.46 7.38 -1.52
C VAL A 12 22.42 7.91 -0.54
N SER A 13 22.63 9.13 -0.03
CA SER A 13 21.57 9.90 0.60
C SER A 13 20.71 10.54 -0.48
N ILE A 14 19.40 10.30 -0.44
CA ILE A 14 18.45 10.88 -1.38
C ILE A 14 17.38 11.57 -0.56
N SER A 15 17.58 12.88 -0.34
CA SER A 15 16.50 13.72 0.13
C SER A 15 15.56 13.99 -1.06
N VAL A 16 14.31 13.57 -0.95
CA VAL A 16 13.26 13.97 -1.90
C VAL A 16 12.06 14.42 -1.10
N ARG A 17 11.84 15.74 -1.11
CA ARG A 17 10.61 16.52 -0.80
C ARG A 17 9.87 16.24 0.52
N LYS A 18 9.87 17.29 1.36
CA LYS A 18 8.99 17.75 2.47
C LYS A 18 8.46 16.77 3.56
N THR A 19 8.27 15.47 3.34
CA THR A 19 7.52 14.61 4.31
C THR A 19 8.28 13.41 4.89
N SER A 20 9.40 12.98 4.28
CA SER A 20 10.22 11.87 4.80
C SER A 20 11.65 11.93 4.27
N GLN A 21 12.61 11.46 5.09
CA GLN A 21 14.00 11.22 4.71
C GLN A 21 14.20 9.73 4.41
N ARG A 22 15.07 9.43 3.43
CA ARG A 22 15.38 8.05 3.04
C ARG A 22 16.87 7.91 2.79
N HIS A 23 17.42 6.80 3.24
CA HIS A 23 18.82 6.46 3.08
C HIS A 23 18.95 5.04 2.50
N TYR A 24 19.80 4.88 1.50
CA TYR A 24 20.18 3.56 1.02
C TYR A 24 21.56 3.18 1.57
N CYS A 25 21.58 2.13 2.39
CA CYS A 25 22.81 1.57 2.92
C CYS A 25 23.35 0.52 1.94
N LEU A 26 24.52 0.78 1.35
CA LEU A 26 25.12 -0.11 0.36
C LEU A 26 25.57 -1.44 0.98
N SER A 27 26.16 -1.41 2.18
CA SER A 27 26.66 -2.62 2.86
C SER A 27 25.53 -3.57 3.25
N MET A 28 24.43 -3.04 3.78
CA MET A 28 23.25 -3.83 4.14
C MET A 28 22.31 -4.11 2.96
N ARG A 29 22.56 -3.50 1.79
CA ARG A 29 21.66 -3.46 0.63
C ARG A 29 20.21 -3.20 1.06
N SER A 30 20.00 -2.18 1.89
CA SER A 30 18.69 -1.92 2.48
C SER A 30 18.35 -0.43 2.50
N TRP A 31 17.06 -0.15 2.42
CA TRP A 31 16.51 1.19 2.54
C TRP A 31 16.05 1.43 3.98
N THR A 32 16.41 2.59 4.52
CA THR A 32 15.88 3.10 5.78
C THR A 32 15.10 4.38 5.51
N SER A 33 13.96 4.55 6.17
CA SER A 33 13.13 5.74 6.08
C SER A 33 12.87 6.33 7.45
N ALA A 34 12.87 7.66 7.53
CA ALA A 34 12.36 8.43 8.65
C ALA A 34 11.24 9.35 8.14
N TRP A 35 10.12 9.44 8.84
CA TRP A 35 9.08 10.41 8.51
C TRP A 35 9.37 11.75 9.17
N LYS A 36 8.70 12.79 8.68
CA LYS A 36 8.71 14.11 9.29
C LYS A 36 7.43 14.30 10.11
N TRP A 37 7.58 14.83 11.31
CA TRP A 37 6.46 15.26 12.14
C TRP A 37 5.71 16.43 11.49
N SER A 38 4.41 16.53 11.79
CA SER A 38 3.58 17.66 11.37
C SER A 38 3.97 18.93 12.12
N ASP A 39 3.31 20.05 11.80
CA ASP A 39 3.54 21.33 12.49
C ASP A 39 3.20 21.26 13.99
N ALA A 40 2.43 20.25 14.42
CA ALA A 40 2.19 19.95 15.83
C ALA A 40 3.42 19.39 16.55
N GLY A 41 4.47 19.02 15.82
CA GLY A 41 5.72 18.49 16.35
C GLY A 41 5.69 17.01 16.70
N GLU A 42 6.82 16.54 17.23
CA GLU A 42 6.98 15.18 17.74
C GLU A 42 6.13 14.98 19.01
N PRO A 43 5.24 13.97 19.05
CA PRO A 43 4.47 13.69 20.27
C PRO A 43 5.39 13.12 21.36
N SER A 44 5.16 13.51 22.61
CA SER A 44 5.91 12.95 23.75
C SER A 44 5.55 11.49 23.99
N VAL A 45 4.28 11.21 24.27
CA VAL A 45 3.68 9.88 24.41
C VAL A 45 2.25 9.94 23.89
N LEU A 46 1.88 8.95 23.09
CA LEU A 46 0.52 8.77 22.55
C LEU A 46 -0.37 8.01 23.54
N ARG A 47 -1.68 8.19 23.41
CA ARG A 47 -2.66 7.87 24.46
C ARG A 47 -3.19 6.46 24.38
N ASN A 48 -3.06 5.79 23.25
CA ASN A 48 -3.65 4.47 23.09
C ASN A 48 -3.03 3.43 24.04
N THR A 49 -3.90 2.68 24.71
CA THR A 49 -3.54 1.61 25.65
C THR A 49 -4.01 0.23 25.19
N VAL A 50 -4.74 0.16 24.08
CA VAL A 50 -5.27 -1.11 23.55
C VAL A 50 -4.15 -1.92 22.91
N GLU A 51 -3.91 -3.12 23.43
CA GLU A 51 -2.89 -4.05 22.91
C GLU A 51 -3.32 -4.72 21.59
N GLU A 52 -4.53 -5.27 21.58
CA GLU A 52 -5.05 -6.06 20.47
C GLU A 52 -6.57 -5.90 20.40
N TYR A 53 -7.10 -5.72 19.19
CA TYR A 53 -8.50 -5.95 18.90
C TYR A 53 -8.72 -7.45 18.64
N PRO A 54 -9.54 -8.15 19.45
CA PRO A 54 -9.67 -9.60 19.35
C PRO A 54 -10.03 -10.06 17.92
N PRO A 55 -9.18 -10.85 17.25
CA PRO A 55 -9.54 -11.49 15.99
C PRO A 55 -10.71 -12.45 16.17
N ALA A 56 -11.47 -12.65 15.10
CA ALA A 56 -12.43 -13.74 15.02
C ALA A 56 -11.73 -15.08 15.29
N ASN A 57 -12.40 -16.01 15.98
CA ASN A 57 -11.83 -17.30 16.38
C ASN A 57 -11.19 -18.05 15.20
N VAL A 58 -11.89 -18.08 14.05
CA VAL A 58 -11.41 -18.71 12.80
C VAL A 58 -10.12 -18.10 12.24
N ALA A 59 -9.72 -16.92 12.70
CA ALA A 59 -8.54 -16.20 12.22
C ALA A 59 -7.38 -16.21 13.21
N ARG A 60 -7.59 -16.64 14.46
CA ARG A 60 -6.61 -16.55 15.56
C ARG A 60 -5.28 -17.24 15.21
N ASP A 61 -5.31 -18.53 14.87
CA ASP A 61 -4.10 -19.31 14.64
C ASP A 61 -3.25 -18.75 13.49
N ALA A 62 -3.89 -18.52 12.34
CA ALA A 62 -3.20 -18.00 11.16
C ALA A 62 -2.68 -16.56 11.35
N TYR A 63 -3.35 -15.77 12.19
CA TYR A 63 -2.89 -14.44 12.58
C TYR A 63 -1.63 -14.54 13.46
N GLU A 64 -1.66 -15.38 14.50
CA GLU A 64 -0.51 -15.59 15.38
C GLU A 64 0.70 -16.15 14.63
N ASP A 65 0.48 -17.08 13.71
CA ASP A 65 1.54 -17.68 12.91
C ASP A 65 2.21 -16.66 11.98
N GLU A 66 1.47 -15.68 11.46
CA GLU A 66 2.07 -14.59 10.69
C GLU A 66 2.88 -13.65 11.59
N LEU A 67 2.44 -13.36 12.83
CA LEU A 67 3.22 -12.58 13.80
C LEU A 67 4.49 -13.30 14.22
N LYS A 68 4.44 -14.60 14.51
CA LYS A 68 5.64 -15.43 14.78
C LYS A 68 6.63 -15.38 13.61
N LYS A 69 6.14 -15.37 12.37
CA LYS A 69 6.99 -15.17 11.18
C LYS A 69 7.60 -13.78 11.15
N TRP A 70 6.86 -12.72 11.51
CA TRP A 70 7.41 -11.36 11.58
C TRP A 70 8.52 -11.24 12.63
N ILE A 71 8.39 -11.95 13.76
CA ILE A 71 9.44 -12.04 14.77
C ILE A 71 10.65 -12.78 14.21
N LYS A 72 10.45 -13.97 13.61
CA LYS A 72 11.52 -14.76 12.98
C LYS A 72 12.24 -14.00 11.87
N ASP A 73 11.52 -13.22 11.06
CA ASP A 73 12.06 -12.42 9.95
C ASP A 73 12.73 -11.11 10.45
N GLY A 74 12.71 -10.83 11.77
CA GLY A 74 13.30 -9.64 12.38
C GLY A 74 12.57 -8.34 12.02
N TRP A 75 11.27 -8.42 11.71
CA TRP A 75 10.42 -7.24 11.49
C TRP A 75 9.78 -6.77 12.79
N LEU A 76 9.44 -7.71 13.68
CA LEU A 76 9.11 -7.43 15.06
C LEU A 76 10.27 -7.90 15.93
N VAL A 77 10.86 -6.96 16.66
CA VAL A 77 12.01 -7.23 17.55
C VAL A 77 11.56 -6.92 18.98
N PRO A 78 11.94 -7.73 20.00
CA PRO A 78 11.69 -7.39 21.40
C PRO A 78 12.11 -5.95 21.67
N TYR A 79 11.25 -5.17 22.31
CA TYR A 79 11.57 -3.78 22.59
C TYR A 79 12.51 -3.68 23.80
N ASP A 80 13.65 -3.05 23.63
CA ASP A 80 14.61 -2.77 24.70
C ASP A 80 14.50 -1.30 25.12
N GLU A 81 14.00 -1.05 26.32
CA GLU A 81 13.86 0.30 26.87
C GLU A 81 15.22 0.92 27.23
N GLY A 82 16.23 0.11 27.53
CA GLY A 82 17.59 0.59 27.79
C GLY A 82 18.27 1.10 26.53
N GLU A 83 18.01 0.48 25.38
CA GLU A 83 18.56 0.90 24.09
C GLU A 83 17.74 2.01 23.42
N HIS A 84 16.41 1.92 23.47
CA HIS A 84 15.52 2.79 22.69
C HIS A 84 14.80 3.86 23.52
N GLY A 85 14.97 3.83 24.84
CA GLY A 85 14.22 4.67 25.77
C GLY A 85 12.79 4.17 26.01
N PRO A 86 11.99 4.93 26.79
CA PRO A 86 10.63 4.53 27.08
C PRO A 86 9.78 4.49 25.80
N PRO A 87 8.85 3.52 25.68
CA PRO A 87 7.99 3.43 24.52
C PRO A 87 7.05 4.64 24.48
N LYS A 88 6.85 5.20 23.28
CA LYS A 88 6.06 6.42 23.06
C LYS A 88 4.69 6.17 22.44
N GLU A 89 4.48 5.00 21.85
CA GLU A 89 3.19 4.60 21.28
C GLU A 89 2.98 3.10 21.45
N LEU A 90 1.74 2.70 21.71
CA LEU A 90 1.29 1.32 21.63
C LEU A 90 0.30 1.20 20.47
N LEU A 91 0.68 0.52 19.40
CA LEU A 91 -0.18 0.27 18.26
C LEU A 91 -1.05 -0.98 18.51
N PRO A 92 -2.38 -0.86 18.54
CA PRO A 92 -3.26 -2.02 18.60
C PRO A 92 -3.02 -2.93 17.42
N LEU A 93 -2.81 -4.22 17.70
CA LEU A 93 -2.80 -5.22 16.66
C LEU A 93 -4.22 -5.66 16.31
N MET A 94 -4.46 -5.98 15.05
CA MET A 94 -5.73 -6.54 14.57
C MET A 94 -5.50 -7.55 13.45
N ALA A 95 -6.38 -8.55 13.34
CA ALA A 95 -6.38 -9.47 12.21
C ALA A 95 -7.32 -8.99 11.11
N LEU A 96 -6.79 -8.84 9.90
CA LEU A 96 -7.57 -8.55 8.70
C LEU A 96 -7.75 -9.81 7.86
N ILE A 97 -9.00 -10.25 7.69
CA ILE A 97 -9.36 -11.32 6.76
C ILE A 97 -9.55 -10.72 5.36
N GLN A 98 -8.64 -11.04 4.44
CA GLN A 98 -8.76 -10.60 3.06
C GLN A 98 -9.82 -11.42 2.33
N ARG A 99 -11.00 -10.85 2.08
CA ARG A 99 -12.15 -11.56 1.47
C ARG A 99 -11.82 -12.33 0.18
N ASN A 100 -11.06 -11.73 -0.74
CA ASN A 100 -10.75 -12.31 -2.05
C ASN A 100 -9.76 -13.48 -1.98
N THR A 101 -8.82 -13.46 -1.04
CA THR A 101 -7.74 -14.46 -0.95
C THR A 101 -7.88 -15.37 0.26
N LYS A 102 -8.83 -15.08 1.14
CA LYS A 102 -9.00 -15.64 2.49
C LYS A 102 -7.74 -15.56 3.36
N LYS A 103 -6.73 -14.77 2.95
CA LYS A 103 -5.49 -14.60 3.71
C LYS A 103 -5.75 -13.72 4.91
N ILE A 104 -5.26 -14.18 6.06
CA ILE A 104 -5.27 -13.41 7.29
C ILE A 104 -3.96 -12.61 7.38
N ARG A 105 -4.05 -11.35 7.77
CA ARG A 105 -2.89 -10.46 7.92
C ARG A 105 -2.96 -9.70 9.23
N PRO A 106 -1.87 -9.67 10.00
CA PRO A 106 -1.71 -8.68 11.05
C PRO A 106 -1.69 -7.28 10.44
N VAL A 107 -2.44 -6.37 11.05
CA VAL A 107 -2.47 -4.94 10.75
C VAL A 107 -2.33 -4.21 12.08
N MET A 108 -1.69 -3.04 12.05
CA MET A 108 -1.55 -2.15 13.19
C MET A 108 -2.42 -0.92 12.99
N ASP A 109 -3.00 -0.43 14.07
CA ASP A 109 -3.82 0.77 14.03
C ASP A 109 -2.98 2.04 14.17
N PHE A 110 -2.60 2.61 13.04
CA PHE A 110 -1.80 3.84 12.99
C PHE A 110 -2.63 5.14 13.10
N ARG A 111 -3.93 5.08 13.45
CA ARG A 111 -4.81 6.25 13.38
C ARG A 111 -4.31 7.42 14.23
N GLU A 112 -3.91 7.17 15.47
CA GLU A 112 -3.41 8.21 16.37
C GLU A 112 -2.07 8.77 15.87
N LEU A 113 -1.08 7.90 15.66
CA LEU A 113 0.22 8.30 15.14
C LEU A 113 0.14 9.09 13.81
N ASN A 114 -0.74 8.69 12.90
CA ASN A 114 -0.90 9.35 11.60
C ASN A 114 -1.35 10.82 11.71
N ALA A 115 -1.96 11.24 12.83
CA ALA A 115 -2.33 12.63 13.06
C ALA A 115 -1.11 13.56 13.26
N TYR A 116 0.01 12.99 13.70
CA TYR A 116 1.26 13.70 13.99
C TYR A 116 2.28 13.64 12.85
N ILE A 117 1.98 12.93 11.76
CA ILE A 117 2.92 12.74 10.65
C ILE A 117 2.53 13.64 9.48
N GLU A 118 3.48 14.45 9.01
CA GLU A 118 3.27 15.28 7.82
C GLU A 118 3.05 14.38 6.60
N SER A 119 1.84 14.40 6.05
CA SER A 119 1.51 13.66 4.83
C SER A 119 0.84 14.59 3.82
N GLN A 120 1.37 14.60 2.60
CA GLN A 120 0.71 15.25 1.48
C GLN A 120 -0.26 14.27 0.84
N PRO A 121 -1.48 14.69 0.47
CA PRO A 121 -2.37 13.84 -0.31
C PRO A 121 -1.63 13.43 -1.59
N PRO A 122 -1.60 12.14 -1.94
CA PRO A 122 -0.91 11.69 -3.14
C PRO A 122 -1.53 12.44 -4.32
N THR A 123 -0.71 13.22 -5.05
CA THR A 123 -1.16 13.78 -6.31
C THR A 123 -1.63 12.61 -7.15
N GLN A 124 -2.91 12.64 -7.55
CA GLN A 124 -3.50 11.67 -8.47
C GLN A 124 -2.86 11.88 -9.84
N THR A 125 -1.56 11.61 -9.96
CA THR A 125 -0.86 11.58 -11.23
C THR A 125 -1.48 10.42 -11.98
N CYS A 126 -2.29 10.81 -12.96
CA CYS A 126 -3.26 10.02 -13.69
C CYS A 126 -2.74 8.61 -13.96
N VAL A 127 -3.38 7.64 -13.33
CA VAL A 127 -3.22 6.23 -13.67
C VAL A 127 -3.57 5.97 -15.14
N ALA A 128 -4.26 6.93 -15.79
CA ALA A 128 -4.47 6.98 -17.23
C ALA A 128 -3.16 6.92 -18.04
N LYS A 129 -2.07 7.60 -17.65
CA LYS A 129 -0.78 7.51 -18.39
C LYS A 129 -0.13 6.12 -18.30
N SER A 130 -0.34 5.41 -17.19
CA SER A 130 0.09 4.01 -17.02
C SER A 130 -0.81 3.01 -17.74
N CYS A 131 -2.06 3.37 -18.03
CA CYS A 131 -3.03 2.54 -18.76
C CYS A 131 -3.05 2.79 -20.27
N GLU A 132 -2.84 4.02 -20.75
CA GLU A 132 -2.59 4.31 -22.19
C GLU A 132 -1.36 3.55 -22.68
N SER A 133 -0.33 3.46 -21.83
CA SER A 133 0.82 2.62 -22.11
C SER A 133 0.51 1.11 -21.98
N ALA A 134 -0.48 0.70 -21.17
CA ALA A 134 -0.93 -0.69 -21.07
C ALA A 134 -1.77 -1.15 -22.28
N GLN A 135 -2.52 -0.24 -22.93
CA GLN A 135 -3.35 -0.52 -24.12
C GLN A 135 -2.55 -1.03 -25.33
N THR A 136 -1.23 -0.80 -25.38
CA THR A 136 -0.37 -1.11 -26.53
C THR A 136 0.43 -2.41 -26.46
N GLY A 137 0.32 -3.26 -25.42
CA GLY A 137 1.36 -4.28 -25.17
C GLY A 137 0.94 -5.72 -24.88
N ARG A 138 0.83 -6.57 -25.93
CA ARG A 138 0.86 -8.06 -25.79
C ARG A 138 2.09 -8.59 -25.02
N ARG A 139 3.13 -7.77 -24.87
CA ARG A 139 4.43 -8.10 -24.26
C ARG A 139 4.68 -7.35 -22.94
N ARG A 140 3.63 -6.91 -22.23
CA ARG A 140 3.78 -6.40 -20.87
C ARG A 140 3.51 -7.49 -19.84
N GLY A 141 4.24 -7.46 -18.73
CA GLY A 141 3.93 -8.28 -17.57
C GLY A 141 3.95 -7.45 -16.30
N ALA A 142 3.21 -7.92 -15.30
CA ALA A 142 3.09 -7.25 -14.01
C ALA A 142 4.01 -7.96 -13.02
N ASP A 143 4.98 -7.22 -12.51
CA ASP A 143 5.69 -7.61 -11.31
C ASP A 143 5.13 -6.83 -10.13
N ARG A 144 5.12 -7.47 -8.96
CA ARG A 144 4.68 -6.85 -7.72
C ARG A 144 5.69 -7.10 -6.64
N LEU A 145 6.02 -6.08 -5.85
CA LEU A 145 6.91 -6.27 -4.71
C LEU A 145 6.31 -7.25 -3.68
N LYS A 146 7.13 -8.14 -3.13
CA LYS A 146 6.72 -9.08 -2.07
C LYS A 146 6.70 -8.34 -0.74
N LYS A 147 5.58 -8.34 -0.01
CA LYS A 147 5.45 -7.66 1.30
C LYS A 147 6.05 -6.23 1.29
N ALA A 148 5.68 -5.46 0.26
CA ALA A 148 6.41 -4.26 -0.20
C ALA A 148 6.94 -3.34 0.92
N TYR A 149 6.07 -2.81 1.78
CA TYR A 149 6.48 -1.87 2.83
C TYR A 149 7.45 -2.48 3.84
N LEU A 150 7.28 -3.77 4.17
CA LEU A 150 8.14 -4.49 5.11
C LEU A 150 9.58 -4.72 4.60
N GLN A 151 9.87 -4.37 3.34
CA GLN A 151 11.24 -4.37 2.80
C GLN A 151 12.01 -3.08 3.16
N ILE A 152 11.31 -2.03 3.62
CA ILE A 152 11.90 -0.75 4.00
C ILE A 152 12.02 -0.70 5.51
N ARG A 153 13.24 -0.48 6.00
CA ARG A 153 13.52 -0.26 7.43
C ARG A 153 13.01 1.10 7.87
N ILE A 154 12.64 1.19 9.14
CA ILE A 154 12.39 2.47 9.79
C ILE A 154 13.61 2.83 10.63
N ASP A 155 13.94 4.11 10.62
CA ASP A 155 15.03 4.65 11.45
C ASP A 155 14.82 4.31 12.92
N ILE A 156 15.90 3.97 13.63
CA ILE A 156 15.84 3.49 15.01
C ILE A 156 15.22 4.52 15.96
N SER A 157 15.41 5.83 15.68
CA SER A 157 14.79 6.91 16.43
C SER A 157 13.26 6.88 16.44
N LEU A 158 12.65 6.16 15.48
CA LEU A 158 11.20 6.07 15.33
C LEU A 158 10.62 4.75 15.85
N TRP A 159 11.46 3.82 16.31
CA TRP A 159 11.00 2.54 16.88
C TRP A 159 10.12 2.71 18.14
N PRO A 160 10.37 3.68 19.04
CA PRO A 160 9.49 3.93 20.20
C PRO A 160 8.04 4.26 19.82
N TYR A 161 7.79 4.70 18.58
CA TYR A 161 6.46 5.04 18.06
C TYR A 161 5.76 3.89 17.32
N GLN A 162 6.40 2.73 17.19
CA GLN A 162 5.81 1.57 16.53
C GLN A 162 5.87 0.33 17.42
N THR A 163 5.54 0.48 18.71
CA THR A 163 5.51 -0.67 19.62
C THR A 163 4.16 -1.37 19.60
N VAL A 164 4.18 -2.68 19.83
CA VAL A 164 3.00 -3.56 19.89
C VAL A 164 3.17 -4.53 21.04
N ILE A 165 2.07 -5.05 21.59
CA ILE A 165 2.12 -6.15 22.57
C ILE A 165 1.60 -7.42 21.91
N PHE A 166 2.39 -8.49 22.00
CA PHE A 166 2.01 -9.81 21.53
C PHE A 166 2.36 -10.85 22.60
N LYS A 167 1.35 -11.59 23.07
CA LYS A 167 1.49 -12.58 24.15
C LYS A 167 2.17 -12.00 25.40
N GLY A 168 1.72 -10.82 25.82
CA GLY A 168 2.22 -10.13 27.02
C GLY A 168 3.65 -9.58 26.90
N LYS A 169 4.27 -9.63 25.72
CA LYS A 169 5.61 -9.09 25.48
C LYS A 169 5.55 -7.91 24.51
N ARG A 170 6.32 -6.86 24.80
CA ARG A 170 6.44 -5.68 23.94
C ARG A 170 7.46 -5.92 22.83
N TYR A 171 7.06 -5.59 21.62
CA TYR A 171 7.91 -5.60 20.42
C TYR A 171 7.86 -4.23 19.75
N CYS A 172 8.84 -3.91 18.92
CA CYS A 172 8.76 -2.79 18.00
C CYS A 172 8.80 -3.27 16.54
N LEU A 173 8.07 -2.58 15.68
CA LEU A 173 8.12 -2.78 14.24
C LEU A 173 9.31 -2.02 13.66
N THR A 174 10.28 -2.76 13.14
CA THR A 174 11.53 -2.21 12.59
C THR A 174 11.45 -1.91 11.09
N ARG A 175 10.24 -1.98 10.52
CA ARG A 175 9.93 -1.81 9.10
C ARG A 175 8.79 -0.82 8.91
N LEU A 176 8.61 -0.35 7.69
CA LEU A 176 7.53 0.54 7.32
C LEU A 176 6.18 -0.22 7.41
N GLY A 177 5.34 0.16 8.39
CA GLY A 177 4.10 -0.54 8.69
C GLY A 177 2.98 -0.34 7.67
N PHE A 178 2.11 -1.36 7.55
CA PHE A 178 0.85 -1.22 6.81
C PHE A 178 -0.15 -0.42 7.64
N GLY A 179 -0.59 0.73 7.11
CA GLY A 179 -1.52 1.65 7.79
C GLY A 179 -0.90 3.02 8.07
N LEU A 180 0.43 3.13 8.03
CA LEU A 180 1.14 4.39 8.10
C LEU A 180 0.85 5.25 6.86
N ASN A 181 0.44 6.51 7.07
CA ASN A 181 -0.03 7.41 6.01
C ASN A 181 1.05 7.72 4.94
N VAL A 182 2.33 7.82 5.34
CA VAL A 182 3.46 8.10 4.45
C VAL A 182 3.99 6.87 3.72
N ALA A 183 3.61 5.66 4.12
CA ALA A 183 4.19 4.43 3.55
C ALA A 183 4.06 4.31 2.02
N PRO A 184 2.92 4.62 1.38
CA PRO A 184 2.82 4.60 -0.07
C PRO A 184 3.75 5.60 -0.77
N LEU A 185 3.95 6.78 -0.17
CA LEU A 185 4.83 7.83 -0.72
C LEU A 185 6.30 7.42 -0.61
N VAL A 186 6.69 6.87 0.55
CA VAL A 186 8.03 6.32 0.77
C VAL A 186 8.33 5.25 -0.26
N MET A 187 7.44 4.25 -0.41
CA MET A 187 7.60 3.16 -1.38
C MET A 187 7.69 3.67 -2.82
N LYS A 188 6.80 4.58 -3.21
CA LYS A 188 6.80 5.17 -4.56
C LYS A 188 8.14 5.81 -4.88
N ALA A 189 8.72 6.58 -3.96
CA ALA A 189 9.98 7.26 -4.24
C ALA A 189 11.20 6.33 -4.18
N VAL A 190 11.23 5.34 -3.28
CA VAL A 190 12.26 4.28 -3.28
C VAL A 190 12.25 3.56 -4.62
N LEU A 191 11.08 3.09 -5.05
CA LEU A 191 10.94 2.34 -6.30
C LEU A 191 11.31 3.18 -7.52
N ASN A 192 10.83 4.44 -7.60
CA ASN A 192 11.19 5.34 -8.68
C ASN A 192 12.70 5.63 -8.71
N CYS A 193 13.34 5.78 -7.56
CA CYS A 193 14.79 5.93 -7.49
C CYS A 193 15.50 4.69 -8.04
N VAL A 194 15.14 3.50 -7.57
CA VAL A 194 15.78 2.25 -8.02
C VAL A 194 15.62 2.09 -9.52
N LEU A 195 14.40 2.24 -10.05
CA LEU A 195 14.13 2.07 -11.48
C LEU A 195 14.86 3.11 -12.34
N SER A 196 15.10 4.33 -11.84
CA SER A 196 15.81 5.37 -12.60
C SER A 196 17.32 5.17 -12.69
N ARG A 197 17.92 4.31 -11.86
CA ARG A 197 19.37 4.04 -11.86
C ARG A 197 19.89 3.35 -13.11
N ASN A 198 19.03 2.67 -13.86
CA ASN A 198 19.40 2.03 -15.11
C ASN A 198 18.53 2.56 -16.26
N PRO A 199 19.12 3.15 -17.32
CA PRO A 199 18.36 3.75 -18.42
C PRO A 199 17.39 2.78 -19.12
N ASP A 200 17.81 1.53 -19.37
CA ASP A 200 16.98 0.52 -20.02
C ASP A 200 15.81 0.10 -19.13
N VAL A 201 16.07 -0.10 -17.83
CA VAL A 201 15.03 -0.40 -16.83
C VAL A 201 14.06 0.77 -16.73
N ARG A 202 14.56 2.01 -16.63
CA ARG A 202 13.74 3.22 -16.57
C ARG A 202 12.85 3.35 -17.82
N LYS A 203 13.40 3.12 -19.01
CA LYS A 203 12.66 3.18 -20.28
C LYS A 203 11.65 2.03 -20.40
N GLY A 204 11.99 0.86 -19.91
CA GLY A 204 11.20 -0.36 -20.03
C GLY A 204 10.19 -0.59 -18.92
N THR A 205 10.13 0.27 -17.89
CA THR A 205 9.24 0.06 -16.73
C THR A 205 8.37 1.28 -16.42
N SER A 206 7.22 1.02 -15.80
CA SER A 206 6.39 2.03 -15.16
C SER A 206 5.93 1.50 -13.80
N ALA A 207 5.85 2.34 -12.79
CA ALA A 207 5.54 1.91 -11.43
C ALA A 207 4.33 2.66 -10.84
N TYR A 208 3.56 1.95 -10.02
CA TYR A 208 2.49 2.51 -9.20
C TYR A 208 2.50 1.85 -7.82
N ILE A 209 2.95 2.62 -6.83
CA ILE A 209 3.16 2.19 -5.44
C ILE A 209 4.04 0.93 -5.40
N ASP A 210 3.46 -0.27 -5.24
CA ASP A 210 4.16 -1.55 -5.14
C ASP A 210 4.12 -2.39 -6.45
N ASN A 211 3.43 -1.90 -7.48
CA ASN A 211 3.25 -2.60 -8.76
C ASN A 211 4.18 -2.03 -9.82
N ILE A 212 4.77 -2.90 -10.63
CA ILE A 212 5.71 -2.58 -11.70
C ILE A 212 5.18 -3.21 -12.99
N LEU A 213 4.98 -2.36 -13.98
CA LEU A 213 4.69 -2.76 -15.35
C LEU A 213 6.00 -2.85 -16.12
N VAL A 214 6.30 -4.03 -16.67
CA VAL A 214 7.51 -4.27 -17.46
C VAL A 214 7.13 -4.41 -18.94
N ASN A 215 7.75 -3.62 -19.81
CA ASN A 215 7.69 -3.77 -21.26
C ASN A 215 8.81 -4.70 -21.75
N LYS A 216 8.44 -5.95 -22.04
CA LYS A 216 9.40 -7.00 -22.45
C LYS A 216 10.05 -6.74 -23.81
N SER A 217 9.52 -5.82 -24.62
CA SER A 217 10.17 -5.38 -25.86
C SER A 217 11.35 -4.44 -25.62
N VAL A 218 11.45 -3.86 -24.42
CA VAL A 218 12.52 -2.91 -24.05
C VAL A 218 13.49 -3.55 -23.05
N VAL A 219 12.98 -4.29 -22.06
CA VAL A 219 13.81 -4.89 -21.01
C VAL A 219 13.26 -6.24 -20.57
N ALA A 220 14.15 -7.22 -20.40
CA ALA A 220 13.79 -8.54 -19.89
C ALA A 220 13.37 -8.46 -18.41
N VAL A 221 12.35 -9.24 -18.03
CA VAL A 221 11.82 -9.29 -16.66
C VAL A 221 12.91 -9.65 -15.65
N ASP A 222 13.74 -10.64 -15.95
CA ASP A 222 14.79 -11.08 -15.03
C ASP A 222 15.89 -10.03 -14.85
N ARG A 223 16.10 -9.16 -15.84
CA ARG A 223 16.99 -8.01 -15.70
C ARG A 223 16.40 -6.99 -14.72
N VAL A 224 15.09 -6.72 -14.79
CA VAL A 224 14.39 -5.85 -13.84
C VAL A 224 14.43 -6.44 -12.42
N LYS A 225 14.15 -7.74 -12.26
CA LYS A 225 14.21 -8.41 -10.96
C LYS A 225 15.60 -8.40 -10.33
N ARG A 226 16.65 -8.71 -11.11
CA ARG A 226 18.03 -8.63 -10.64
C ARG A 226 18.41 -7.19 -10.26
N HIS A 227 17.98 -6.21 -11.05
CA HIS A 227 18.20 -4.79 -10.75
C HIS A 227 17.53 -4.39 -9.42
N LEU A 228 16.28 -4.77 -9.21
CA LEU A 228 15.58 -4.51 -7.93
C LEU A 228 16.27 -5.21 -6.75
N ALA A 229 16.65 -6.49 -6.91
CA ALA A 229 17.31 -7.26 -5.87
C ALA A 229 18.69 -6.70 -5.50
N HIS A 230 19.41 -6.13 -6.48
CA HIS A 230 20.66 -5.42 -6.23
C HIS A 230 20.49 -4.25 -5.25
N TYR A 231 19.32 -3.60 -5.25
CA TYR A 231 18.95 -2.53 -4.32
C TYR A 231 18.08 -3.00 -3.15
N GLY A 232 18.08 -4.30 -2.84
CA GLY A 232 17.38 -4.86 -1.68
C GLY A 232 15.87 -5.01 -1.85
N LEU A 233 15.34 -4.88 -3.08
CA LEU A 233 13.92 -5.03 -3.35
C LEU A 233 13.62 -6.36 -4.04
N THR A 234 12.66 -7.08 -3.49
CA THR A 234 12.23 -8.42 -3.95
C THR A 234 10.84 -8.37 -4.54
N CYS A 235 10.71 -8.99 -5.71
CA CYS A 235 9.43 -9.18 -6.40
C CYS A 235 8.81 -10.53 -6.05
N LYS A 236 7.49 -10.62 -6.20
CA LYS A 236 6.78 -11.89 -6.36
C LYS A 236 7.15 -12.54 -7.68
N THR A 237 6.70 -13.79 -7.86
CA THR A 237 6.73 -14.48 -9.14
C THR A 237 6.07 -13.62 -10.21
N HIS A 238 6.66 -13.62 -11.40
CA HIS A 238 6.17 -12.81 -12.50
C HIS A 238 4.89 -13.42 -13.06
N GLU A 239 3.88 -12.60 -13.29
CA GLU A 239 2.65 -13.02 -13.96
C GLU A 239 2.54 -12.28 -15.30
N ARG A 240 2.36 -13.05 -16.38
CA ARG A 240 2.09 -12.48 -17.70
C ARG A 240 0.67 -11.91 -17.72
N ALA A 241 0.52 -10.69 -18.23
CA ALA A 241 -0.78 -10.02 -18.28
C ALA A 241 -1.83 -10.82 -19.08
N ALA A 242 -1.42 -11.51 -20.14
CA ALA A 242 -2.32 -12.37 -20.92
C ALA A 242 -2.84 -13.59 -20.16
N ASP A 243 -2.11 -14.04 -19.13
CA ASP A 243 -2.37 -15.31 -18.44
C ASP A 243 -3.20 -15.12 -17.16
N GLY A 244 -3.93 -13.99 -17.03
CA GLY A 244 -4.84 -13.75 -15.90
C GLY A 244 -4.27 -12.89 -14.76
N ALA A 245 -3.20 -12.12 -14.99
CA ALA A 245 -2.50 -11.37 -13.95
C ALA A 245 -3.39 -10.30 -13.28
N ARG A 246 -3.10 -10.02 -12.00
CA ARG A 246 -3.74 -8.92 -11.27
C ARG A 246 -2.89 -7.65 -11.30
N LEU A 247 -3.47 -6.55 -11.75
CA LEU A 247 -2.80 -5.25 -11.86
C LEU A 247 -3.71 -4.11 -11.38
N LEU A 248 -3.28 -3.36 -10.36
CA LEU A 248 -4.00 -2.16 -9.87
C LEU A 248 -5.47 -2.43 -9.50
N GLY A 249 -5.73 -3.61 -8.95
CA GLY A 249 -7.09 -4.07 -8.63
C GLY A 249 -7.86 -4.63 -9.83
N LEU A 250 -7.33 -4.56 -11.05
CA LEU A 250 -7.92 -5.21 -12.22
C LEU A 250 -7.40 -6.64 -12.39
N LYS A 251 -8.24 -7.53 -12.90
CA LYS A 251 -7.85 -8.82 -13.48
C LYS A 251 -7.69 -8.61 -14.98
N VAL A 252 -6.51 -8.92 -15.50
CA VAL A 252 -6.15 -8.76 -16.91
C VAL A 252 -5.99 -10.14 -17.55
N SER A 253 -6.53 -10.35 -18.75
CA SER A 253 -6.45 -11.60 -19.50
C SER A 253 -6.27 -11.33 -20.99
N GLY A 254 -5.72 -12.30 -21.73
CA GLY A 254 -5.66 -12.26 -23.18
C GLY A 254 -6.88 -12.91 -23.81
N GLU A 255 -7.58 -12.21 -24.69
CA GLU A 255 -8.69 -12.75 -25.49
C GLU A 255 -8.52 -12.36 -26.96
N ARG A 256 -8.52 -13.36 -27.85
CA ARG A 256 -8.38 -13.18 -29.32
C ARG A 256 -7.21 -12.25 -29.69
N GLY A 257 -6.09 -12.40 -28.98
CA GLY A 257 -4.90 -11.60 -29.19
C GLY A 257 -5.00 -10.14 -28.76
N LYS A 258 -5.96 -9.76 -27.92
CA LYS A 258 -5.98 -8.45 -27.25
C LYS A 258 -6.05 -8.65 -25.74
N LEU A 259 -5.54 -7.69 -24.97
CA LEU A 259 -5.71 -7.74 -23.53
C LEU A 259 -7.14 -7.28 -23.22
N MET A 260 -7.73 -7.88 -22.21
CA MET A 260 -9.01 -7.52 -21.65
C MET A 260 -8.79 -7.33 -20.17
N TRP A 261 -9.54 -6.43 -19.55
CA TRP A 261 -9.51 -6.29 -18.10
C TRP A 261 -10.90 -6.10 -17.51
N ARG A 262 -11.00 -6.48 -16.25
CA ARG A 262 -12.17 -6.27 -15.41
C ARG A 262 -11.73 -6.02 -13.98
N ARG A 263 -12.65 -5.53 -13.15
CA ARG A 263 -12.49 -5.44 -11.71
C ARG A 263 -12.20 -6.81 -11.07
N ASP A 264 -11.30 -6.86 -10.09
CA ASP A 264 -10.93 -8.08 -9.34
C ASP A 264 -11.63 -8.21 -7.98
N ASN A 265 -12.23 -7.13 -7.46
CA ASN A 265 -13.02 -7.22 -6.22
C ASN A 265 -14.48 -7.50 -6.52
N ASP A 266 -15.08 -8.27 -5.62
CA ASP A 266 -16.51 -8.31 -5.46
C ASP A 266 -17.00 -6.99 -4.86
N LEU A 267 -18.05 -6.43 -5.45
CA LEU A 267 -18.71 -5.23 -4.94
C LEU A 267 -19.58 -5.58 -3.73
N GLY A 268 -20.10 -6.81 -3.67
CA GLY A 268 -21.17 -7.19 -2.78
C GLY A 268 -22.46 -6.42 -3.08
N GLU A 269 -23.40 -6.51 -2.16
CA GLU A 269 -24.66 -5.77 -2.23
C GLU A 269 -24.52 -4.36 -1.65
N VAL A 270 -25.48 -3.51 -2.02
CA VAL A 270 -25.64 -2.19 -1.41
C VAL A 270 -25.94 -2.40 0.08
N PRO A 271 -25.32 -1.65 1.01
CA PRO A 271 -25.59 -1.82 2.44
C PRO A 271 -27.07 -1.60 2.77
N ASP A 272 -27.66 -2.50 3.56
CA ASP A 272 -29.05 -2.38 4.03
C ASP A 272 -29.21 -1.13 4.91
N VAL A 273 -28.29 -0.97 5.87
CA VAL A 273 -28.20 0.21 6.74
C VAL A 273 -27.17 1.20 6.19
N LEU A 274 -27.63 2.40 5.87
CA LEU A 274 -26.78 3.49 5.41
C LEU A 274 -26.24 4.25 6.62
N THR A 275 -24.93 4.25 6.78
CA THR A 275 -24.19 5.15 7.66
C THR A 275 -23.07 5.77 6.83
N ARG A 276 -22.46 6.87 7.27
CA ARG A 276 -21.29 7.42 6.57
C ARG A 276 -20.21 6.36 6.39
N ARG A 277 -19.99 5.51 7.39
CA ARG A 277 -19.04 4.40 7.30
C ARG A 277 -19.43 3.38 6.22
N SER A 278 -20.67 2.93 6.19
CA SER A 278 -21.11 1.91 5.22
C SER A 278 -21.09 2.45 3.79
N VAL A 279 -21.54 3.69 3.59
CA VAL A 279 -21.50 4.40 2.30
C VAL A 279 -20.07 4.61 1.81
N PHE A 280 -19.18 5.15 2.65
CA PHE A 280 -17.78 5.36 2.26
C PHE A 280 -17.06 4.05 1.95
N SER A 281 -17.35 3.00 2.73
CA SER A 281 -16.84 1.65 2.49
C SER A 281 -17.29 1.11 1.13
N TYR A 282 -18.57 1.22 0.81
CA TYR A 282 -19.13 0.78 -0.48
C TYR A 282 -18.55 1.58 -1.65
N CYS A 283 -18.57 2.91 -1.57
CA CYS A 283 -17.96 3.77 -2.58
C CYS A 283 -16.46 3.46 -2.78
N ARG A 284 -15.73 3.14 -1.71
CA ARG A 284 -14.32 2.72 -1.81
C ARG A 284 -14.17 1.41 -2.60
N LYS A 285 -15.09 0.46 -2.48
CA LYS A 285 -15.10 -0.75 -3.32
C LYS A 285 -15.38 -0.44 -4.79
N LEU A 286 -16.26 0.54 -5.06
CA LEU A 286 -16.61 0.97 -6.42
C LEU A 286 -15.41 1.62 -7.14
N VAL A 287 -14.66 2.49 -6.48
CA VAL A 287 -13.61 3.27 -7.17
C VAL A 287 -12.19 2.85 -6.86
N SER A 288 -11.95 2.17 -5.73
CA SER A 288 -10.68 1.64 -5.20
C SER A 288 -9.41 2.28 -5.80
N HIS A 289 -8.40 1.47 -6.12
CA HIS A 289 -7.19 1.88 -6.83
C HIS A 289 -7.30 1.69 -8.33
N PHE A 290 -8.51 1.49 -8.87
CA PHE A 290 -8.65 1.19 -10.29
C PHE A 290 -8.16 2.37 -11.12
N PRO A 291 -7.33 2.08 -12.13
CA PRO A 291 -6.81 3.13 -12.99
C PRO A 291 -7.89 3.80 -13.82
N VAL A 292 -8.90 2.99 -14.20
CA VAL A 292 -10.00 3.31 -15.10
C VAL A 292 -11.32 3.20 -14.33
N CYS A 293 -11.91 4.36 -14.02
CA CYS A 293 -13.23 4.43 -13.37
C CYS A 293 -14.14 5.52 -13.97
N GLY A 294 -13.64 6.41 -14.82
CA GLY A 294 -14.44 7.42 -15.53
C GLY A 294 -15.50 8.11 -14.65
N TRP A 295 -16.74 8.09 -15.13
CA TRP A 295 -17.92 8.64 -14.46
C TRP A 295 -18.12 8.13 -13.02
N LEU A 296 -17.70 6.89 -12.71
CA LEU A 296 -17.91 6.29 -11.40
C LEU A 296 -17.13 7.00 -10.29
N ARG A 297 -15.99 7.65 -10.59
CA ARG A 297 -15.28 8.48 -9.61
C ARG A 297 -16.09 9.71 -9.20
N ILE A 298 -16.76 10.32 -10.17
CA ILE A 298 -17.60 11.49 -9.94
C ILE A 298 -18.83 11.08 -9.12
N ALA A 299 -19.53 10.03 -9.55
CA ALA A 299 -20.68 9.48 -8.84
C ALA A 299 -20.35 9.09 -7.39
N ALA A 300 -19.28 8.33 -7.17
CA ALA A 300 -18.87 7.93 -5.82
C ALA A 300 -18.44 9.11 -4.94
N THR A 301 -17.90 10.19 -5.53
CA THR A 301 -17.56 11.41 -4.79
C THR A 301 -18.83 12.17 -4.41
N TYR A 302 -19.79 12.26 -5.32
CA TYR A 302 -21.08 12.90 -5.06
C TYR A 302 -21.86 12.19 -3.95
N ILE A 303 -21.96 10.86 -4.02
CA ILE A 303 -22.60 10.04 -2.97
C ILE A 303 -21.95 10.28 -1.60
N LYS A 304 -20.62 10.30 -1.53
CA LYS A 304 -19.89 10.57 -0.28
C LYS A 304 -20.17 11.96 0.28
N ARG A 305 -20.35 12.97 -0.57
CA ARG A 305 -20.72 14.33 -0.14
C ARG A 305 -22.10 14.33 0.48
N LYS A 306 -23.11 13.78 -0.23
CA LYS A 306 -24.46 13.61 0.31
C LYS A 306 -24.49 12.88 1.66
N ALA A 307 -23.68 11.83 1.83
CA ALA A 307 -23.57 11.13 3.10
C ALA A 307 -22.97 12.00 4.23
N ASN A 308 -21.97 12.84 3.90
CA ASN A 308 -21.40 13.80 4.86
C ASN A 308 -22.38 14.92 5.22
N ASP A 309 -23.21 15.35 4.27
CA ASP A 309 -24.21 16.40 4.51
C ASP A 309 -25.35 15.88 5.40
N ALA A 310 -25.64 14.59 5.36
CA ALA A 310 -26.74 13.97 6.10
C ALA A 310 -26.44 13.75 7.60
N THR A 311 -25.18 13.45 7.98
CA THR A 311 -24.83 13.12 9.37
C THR A 311 -23.42 13.58 9.74
N THR A 312 -23.20 13.95 11.01
CA THR A 312 -21.88 14.36 11.51
C THR A 312 -21.08 13.19 12.07
N SER A 313 -21.75 12.13 12.51
CA SER A 313 -21.13 10.89 13.01
C SER A 313 -20.89 9.86 11.90
N TRP A 314 -19.86 9.02 12.08
CA TRP A 314 -19.55 7.94 11.11
C TRP A 314 -20.56 6.78 11.17
N ASP A 315 -21.17 6.57 12.33
CA ASP A 315 -21.95 5.38 12.65
C ASP A 315 -23.45 5.69 12.86
N GLU A 316 -23.82 6.96 12.78
CA GLU A 316 -25.22 7.39 12.77
C GLU A 316 -25.91 6.93 11.49
N VAL A 317 -27.15 6.46 11.64
CA VAL A 317 -27.99 5.98 10.55
C VAL A 317 -28.45 7.19 9.73
N ILE A 318 -28.23 7.10 8.42
CA ILE A 318 -28.72 8.06 7.44
C ILE A 318 -30.10 7.57 6.98
N ASP A 319 -31.13 8.29 7.38
CA ASP A 319 -32.48 8.08 6.86
C ASP A 319 -32.66 8.94 5.61
N GLY A 320 -32.87 8.30 4.46
CA GLY A 320 -32.85 9.03 3.18
C GLY A 320 -33.01 8.15 1.96
N ASP A 321 -34.24 8.08 1.45
CA ASP A 321 -34.58 7.35 0.22
C ASP A 321 -33.82 7.88 -1.01
N GLU A 322 -33.54 9.19 -1.07
CA GLU A 322 -32.77 9.79 -2.16
C GLU A 322 -31.34 9.23 -2.23
N LEU A 323 -30.62 9.20 -1.10
CA LEU A 323 -29.25 8.68 -1.06
C LEU A 323 -29.23 7.19 -1.40
N ARG A 324 -30.21 6.44 -0.88
CA ARG A 324 -30.38 5.03 -1.21
C ARG A 324 -30.60 4.82 -2.71
N GLY A 325 -31.51 5.59 -3.31
CA GLY A 325 -31.78 5.58 -4.74
C GLY A 325 -30.52 5.84 -5.57
N LEU A 326 -29.76 6.89 -5.24
CA LEU A 326 -28.49 7.21 -5.92
C LEU A 326 -27.47 6.08 -5.86
N ILE A 327 -27.33 5.42 -4.71
CA ILE A 327 -26.41 4.29 -4.54
C ILE A 327 -26.89 3.08 -5.35
N GLN A 328 -28.19 2.78 -5.34
CA GLN A 328 -28.79 1.67 -6.10
C GLN A 328 -28.68 1.90 -7.61
N GLU A 329 -29.02 3.08 -8.11
CA GLU A 329 -28.86 3.46 -9.51
C GLU A 329 -27.40 3.34 -9.96
N THR A 330 -26.46 3.84 -9.14
CA THR A 330 -25.03 3.70 -9.41
C THR A 330 -24.63 2.23 -9.48
N ALA A 331 -25.11 1.40 -8.56
CA ALA A 331 -24.84 -0.04 -8.55
C ALA A 331 -25.38 -0.74 -9.80
N LEU A 332 -26.60 -0.40 -10.23
CA LEU A 332 -27.23 -0.93 -11.45
C LEU A 332 -26.46 -0.49 -12.71
N ALA A 333 -26.06 0.77 -12.78
CA ALA A 333 -25.26 1.29 -13.89
C ALA A 333 -23.91 0.58 -13.99
N VAL A 334 -23.25 0.30 -12.86
CA VAL A 334 -22.00 -0.50 -12.83
C VAL A 334 -22.24 -1.95 -13.27
N LYS A 335 -23.34 -2.59 -12.84
CA LYS A 335 -23.70 -3.95 -13.30
C LYS A 335 -23.89 -3.99 -14.83
N LYS A 336 -24.51 -2.96 -15.41
CA LYS A 336 -24.74 -2.87 -16.86
C LYS A 336 -23.46 -2.55 -17.63
N ARG A 337 -22.67 -1.58 -17.16
CA ARG A 337 -21.45 -1.11 -17.82
C ARG A 337 -20.42 -0.61 -16.82
N ASP A 338 -19.64 -1.54 -16.25
CA ASP A 338 -18.56 -1.20 -15.33
C ASP A 338 -17.44 -0.45 -16.08
N PRO A 339 -17.13 0.81 -15.71
CA PRO A 339 -16.03 1.56 -16.33
C PRO A 339 -14.64 0.98 -15.99
N ALA A 340 -14.54 0.05 -15.04
CA ALA A 340 -13.34 -0.73 -14.77
C ALA A 340 -13.21 -1.99 -15.66
N ARG A 341 -14.05 -2.12 -16.70
CA ARG A 341 -13.97 -3.15 -17.74
C ARG A 341 -13.53 -2.55 -19.08
N GLY A 342 -12.62 -3.21 -19.80
CA GLY A 342 -12.11 -2.70 -21.07
C GLY A 342 -11.24 -3.69 -21.85
N ARG A 343 -10.63 -3.18 -22.93
CA ARG A 343 -9.80 -3.88 -23.91
C ARG A 343 -8.57 -3.06 -24.25
#